data_AF-A0A497P4M0-F1
#
_entry.id   AF-A0A497P4M0-F1
#
_cell.length_a   1.000
_cell.length_b   1.000
_cell.length_c   1.000
_cell.angle_alpha   90.00
_cell.angle_beta   90.00
_cell.angle_gamma   90.00
#
_symmetry.space_group_name_H-M   'P 1'
#
loop_
_entity.id
_entity.type
_entity.pdbx_description
1 polymer ?
#
loop_
_entity_poly.entity_id
_entity_poly.type
_entity_poly.pdbx_seq_one_letter_code
_entity_poly.pdbx_strand_id
1 'polypeptide(L)'
;LSEIIQTVLGVKYPGLKKVWRIYNSLISRFGSEYNVLLDAPFEEIADLSNVEIANAIMQVREERVKVIPGYDGLYGKIVFSEEKGETERRDDAIRRQRSISDYF
;
A
#
# COMPACT_ATOMS: atom_id res chain seq x y z
N LEU A 1 -2.88 1.44 8.61
CA LEU A 1 -2.24 2.13 7.45
C LEU A 1 -1.38 1.17 6.61
N SER A 2 -0.60 0.29 7.22
CA SER A 2 0.28 -0.66 6.51
C SER A 2 -0.45 -1.56 5.51
N GLU A 3 -1.69 -1.98 5.81
CA GLU A 3 -2.54 -2.79 4.91
C GLU A 3 -2.99 -2.02 3.66
N ILE A 4 -3.27 -0.72 3.80
CA ILE A 4 -3.62 0.16 2.67
C ILE A 4 -2.43 0.23 1.72
N ILE A 5 -1.24 0.55 2.27
CA ILE A 5 0.01 0.62 1.51
C ILE A 5 0.32 -0.73 0.85
N GLN A 6 0.17 -1.84 1.59
CA GLN A 6 0.36 -3.18 1.05
C GLN A 6 -0.56 -3.45 -0.15
N THR A 7 -1.84 -3.10 0.00
CA THR A 7 -2.89 -3.35 -0.99
C THR A 7 -2.59 -2.58 -2.27
N VAL A 8 -2.28 -1.29 -2.15
CA VAL A 8 -1.92 -0.44 -3.29
C VAL A 8 -0.64 -0.93 -3.97
N LEU A 9 0.38 -1.32 -3.21
CA LEU A 9 1.63 -1.84 -3.76
C LEU A 9 1.53 -3.28 -4.31
N GLY A 10 0.37 -3.93 -4.22
CA GLY A 10 0.12 -5.27 -4.73
C GLY A 10 1.03 -6.34 -4.10
N VAL A 11 1.34 -6.24 -2.79
CA VAL A 11 2.30 -7.15 -2.14
C VAL A 11 1.71 -8.13 -1.16
N LYS A 12 2.44 -9.25 -0.98
CA LYS A 12 1.95 -10.43 -0.26
C LYS A 12 1.69 -10.20 1.23
N TYR A 13 2.48 -9.37 1.92
CA TYR A 13 2.33 -9.12 3.36
C TYR A 13 2.82 -7.70 3.73
N PRO A 14 2.29 -7.07 4.80
CA PRO A 14 2.62 -5.70 5.16
C PRO A 14 4.02 -5.55 5.78
N GLY A 15 4.63 -6.66 6.20
CA GLY A 15 5.98 -6.74 6.76
C GLY A 15 7.14 -6.44 5.80
N LEU A 16 6.88 -6.16 4.52
CA LEU A 16 7.94 -5.89 3.55
C LEU A 16 8.61 -4.53 3.78
N LYS A 17 9.94 -4.48 3.62
CA LYS A 17 10.73 -3.24 3.82
C LYS A 17 10.19 -2.03 3.06
N LYS A 18 9.67 -2.23 1.85
CA LYS A 18 9.10 -1.12 1.05
C LYS A 18 7.83 -0.52 1.65
N VAL A 19 6.98 -1.36 2.25
CA VAL A 19 5.76 -0.92 2.97
C VAL A 19 6.18 -0.11 4.19
N TRP A 20 7.09 -0.68 4.99
CA TRP A 20 7.60 -0.03 6.20
C TRP A 20 8.33 1.29 5.92
N ARG A 21 9.06 1.40 4.81
CA ARG A 21 9.71 2.65 4.43
C ARG A 21 8.68 3.77 4.25
N ILE A 22 7.63 3.52 3.47
CA ILE A 22 6.56 4.52 3.23
C ILE A 22 5.82 4.81 4.53
N TYR A 23 5.44 3.76 5.25
CA TYR A 23 4.77 3.86 6.53
C TYR A 23 5.56 4.76 7.50
N ASN A 24 6.85 4.46 7.72
CA ASN A 24 7.68 5.23 8.64
C ASN A 24 7.85 6.68 8.18
N SER A 25 7.94 6.96 6.87
CA SER A 25 7.98 8.34 6.36
C SER A 25 6.71 9.11 6.72
N LEU A 26 5.54 8.50 6.53
CA LEU A 26 4.25 9.09 6.89
C LEU A 26 4.14 9.31 8.41
N ILE A 27 4.48 8.31 9.22
CA ILE A 27 4.46 8.45 10.69
C ILE A 27 5.43 9.52 11.17
N SER A 28 6.62 9.60 10.59
CA SER A 28 7.62 10.62 10.97
C SER A 28 7.14 12.03 10.65
N ARG A 29 6.35 12.21 9.57
CA ARG A 29 5.80 13.52 9.19
C ARG A 29 4.56 13.90 10.01
N PHE A 30 3.63 12.98 10.17
CA PHE A 30 2.28 13.28 10.70
C PHE A 30 2.09 12.82 12.15
N GLY A 31 3.08 12.14 12.73
CA GLY A 31 3.14 11.74 14.14
C GLY A 31 2.50 10.39 14.45
N SER A 32 1.41 10.01 13.79
CA SER A 32 0.69 8.75 14.08
C SER A 32 -0.09 8.22 12.88
N GLU A 33 -0.44 6.92 12.91
CA GLU A 33 -1.32 6.33 11.89
C GLU A 33 -2.69 7.01 11.88
N TYR A 34 -3.20 7.35 13.07
CA TYR A 34 -4.49 8.02 13.24
C TYR A 34 -4.51 9.35 12.48
N ASN A 35 -3.48 10.18 12.67
CA ASN A 35 -3.35 11.45 11.95
C ASN A 35 -3.20 11.25 10.44
N VAL A 36 -2.45 10.25 10.00
CA VAL A 36 -2.33 9.93 8.56
C VAL A 36 -3.67 9.55 7.97
N LEU A 37 -4.48 8.79 8.71
CA LEU A 37 -5.76 8.29 8.21
C LEU A 37 -6.87 9.32 8.30
N LEU A 38 -6.78 10.36 9.13
CA LEU A 38 -7.87 11.32 9.33
C LEU A 38 -7.55 12.73 8.83
N ASP A 39 -6.36 13.27 9.16
CA ASP A 39 -6.09 14.70 9.05
C ASP A 39 -5.01 15.06 8.02
N ALA A 40 -4.07 14.15 7.74
CA ALA A 40 -2.91 14.44 6.89
C ALA A 40 -3.34 14.91 5.47
N PRO A 41 -2.78 16.00 4.92
CA PRO A 41 -3.16 16.50 3.59
C PRO A 41 -2.81 15.53 2.47
N PHE A 42 -3.67 15.45 1.44
CA PHE A 42 -3.47 14.59 0.27
C PHE A 42 -2.11 14.81 -0.41
N GLU A 43 -1.76 16.07 -0.67
CA GLU A 43 -0.52 16.44 -1.38
C GLU A 43 0.72 15.96 -0.64
N GLU A 44 0.79 16.18 0.67
CA GLU A 44 1.93 15.72 1.48
C GLU A 44 2.01 14.19 1.58
N ILE A 45 0.87 13.50 1.60
CA ILE A 45 0.85 12.03 1.54
C ILE A 45 1.39 11.57 0.18
N ALA A 46 0.94 12.18 -0.92
CA ALA A 46 1.36 11.82 -2.27
C ALA A 46 2.88 12.03 -2.45
N ASP A 47 3.43 13.12 -1.92
CA ASP A 47 4.87 13.44 -1.97
C ASP A 47 5.72 12.43 -1.20
N LEU A 48 5.26 11.97 -0.03
CA LEU A 48 5.99 11.02 0.81
C LEU A 48 5.81 9.55 0.39
N SER A 49 4.80 9.26 -0.43
CA SER A 49 4.43 7.91 -0.85
C SER A 49 4.25 7.84 -2.36
N ASN A 50 3.00 7.89 -2.83
CA ASN A 50 2.60 8.14 -4.21
C ASN A 50 1.12 8.55 -4.26
N VAL A 51 0.66 9.00 -5.43
CA VAL A 51 -0.74 9.42 -5.66
C VAL A 51 -1.75 8.29 -5.39
N GLU A 52 -1.41 7.05 -5.70
CA GLU A 52 -2.28 5.89 -5.49
C GLU A 52 -2.54 5.61 -4.01
N ILE A 53 -1.49 5.70 -3.17
CA ILE A 53 -1.59 5.55 -1.72
C ILE A 53 -2.36 6.72 -1.12
N ALA A 54 -2.11 7.94 -1.58
CA ALA A 54 -2.85 9.11 -1.14
C ALA A 54 -4.36 8.98 -1.44
N ASN A 55 -4.71 8.58 -2.66
CA ASN A 55 -6.10 8.32 -3.07
C ASN A 55 -6.73 7.20 -2.23
N ALA A 56 -6.01 6.11 -2.01
CA ALA A 56 -6.49 5.01 -1.17
C ALA A 56 -6.79 5.46 0.27
N ILE A 57 -5.96 6.33 0.84
CA ILE A 57 -6.20 6.92 2.17
C ILE A 57 -7.41 7.86 2.13
N MET A 58 -7.59 8.67 1.08
CA MET A 58 -8.80 9.50 0.94
C MET A 58 -10.07 8.65 0.83
N GLN A 59 -10.05 7.56 0.06
CA GLN A 59 -11.18 6.64 -0.03
C GLN A 59 -11.54 6.03 1.33
N VAL A 60 -10.53 5.76 2.18
CA VAL A 60 -10.72 5.32 3.57
C VAL A 60 -11.39 6.40 4.42
N ARG A 61 -11.02 7.67 4.26
CA ARG A 61 -11.64 8.81 4.97
C ARG A 61 -13.10 9.02 4.61
N GLU A 62 -13.41 8.88 3.33
CA GLU A 62 -14.74 9.15 2.80
C GLU A 62 -15.72 7.97 3.00
N GLU A 63 -15.32 6.93 3.75
CA GLU A 63 -16.04 5.66 3.87
C GLU A 63 -16.36 5.00 2.52
N ARG A 64 -15.67 5.41 1.44
CA ARG A 64 -15.86 4.89 0.07
C ARG A 64 -15.14 3.57 -0.17
N VAL A 65 -14.78 2.87 0.89
CA VAL A 65 -14.09 1.59 0.80
C VAL A 65 -15.12 0.48 0.83
N LYS A 66 -15.19 -0.30 -0.25
CA LYS A 66 -15.87 -1.60 -0.19
C LYS A 66 -14.98 -2.55 0.62
N VAL A 67 -15.22 -2.60 1.93
CA VAL A 67 -14.63 -3.61 2.80
C VAL A 67 -15.30 -4.93 2.46
N ILE A 68 -14.56 -5.89 1.89
CA ILE A 68 -15.02 -7.27 1.87
C ILE A 68 -14.75 -7.81 3.27
N PRO A 69 -15.79 -8.07 4.10
CA PRO A 69 -15.57 -8.62 5.43
C PRO A 69 -14.86 -9.97 5.31
N GLY A 70 -13.73 -10.11 6.00
CA GLY A 70 -13.07 -11.40 6.11
C GLY A 70 -13.89 -12.32 7.01
N TYR A 71 -14.10 -13.55 6.55
CA TYR A 71 -14.65 -14.63 7.37
C TYR A 71 -13.51 -15.31 8.14
N ASP A 72 -13.78 -15.68 9.39
CA ASP A 72 -12.97 -16.58 10.23
C ASP A 72 -11.54 -16.09 10.57
N GLY A 73 -11.43 -14.90 11.18
CA GLY A 73 -10.19 -14.42 11.81
C GLY A 73 -9.16 -13.78 10.87
N LEU A 74 -9.49 -13.58 9.59
CA LEU A 74 -8.67 -12.87 8.61
C LEU A 74 -9.18 -11.43 8.41
N TYR A 75 -8.29 -10.44 8.48
CA TYR A 75 -8.62 -9.03 8.21
C TYR A 75 -9.12 -8.87 6.76
N GLY A 76 -10.21 -8.11 6.59
CA GLY A 76 -10.88 -7.90 5.31
C GLY A 76 -9.95 -7.29 4.27
N LYS A 77 -10.08 -7.70 3.00
CA LYS A 77 -9.33 -7.09 1.90
C LYS A 77 -10.02 -5.80 1.49
N ILE A 78 -9.26 -4.72 1.42
CA ILE A 78 -9.72 -3.46 0.87
C ILE A 78 -9.71 -3.58 -0.66
N VAL A 79 -10.85 -3.33 -1.30
CA VAL A 79 -10.96 -3.18 -2.76
C VAL A 79 -11.23 -1.71 -3.06
N PHE A 80 -10.21 -1.02 -3.57
CA PHE A 80 -10.34 0.34 -4.06
C PHE A 80 -10.97 0.30 -5.46
N SER A 81 -11.95 1.17 -5.73
CA SER A 81 -12.53 1.30 -7.07
C SER A 81 -11.49 1.96 -7.99
N GLU A 82 -11.09 1.27 -9.05
CA GLU A 82 -10.15 1.78 -10.05
C GLU A 82 -10.81 2.92 -10.86
N GLU A 83 -10.52 4.17 -10.50
CA GLU A 83 -10.54 5.24 -11.50
C GLU A 83 -9.18 5.23 -12.20
N LYS A 84 -9.18 4.69 -13.42
CA LYS A 84 -8.00 4.41 -14.24
C LYS A 84 -7.15 5.66 -14.47
N GLY A 85 -5.99 5.70 -13.84
CA GLY A 85 -4.82 6.45 -14.29
C GLY A 85 -3.78 5.48 -14.84
N GLU A 86 -3.63 5.42 -16.16
CA GLU A 86 -2.60 4.62 -16.81
C GLU A 86 -1.21 5.16 -16.44
N THR A 87 -0.40 4.35 -15.75
CA THR A 87 1.06 4.46 -15.78
C THR A 87 1.66 3.06 -15.74
N GLU A 88 1.95 2.62 -16.95
CA GLU A 88 3.09 1.79 -17.36
C GLU A 88 3.55 0.68 -16.41
N ARG A 89 3.07 -0.53 -16.69
CA ARG A 89 3.81 -1.76 -16.46
C ARG A 89 5.12 -1.72 -17.26
N ARG A 90 6.26 -1.64 -16.58
CA ARG A 90 7.65 -1.98 -16.98
C ARG A 90 8.51 -1.70 -15.74
N ASP A 91 9.34 -2.55 -15.17
CA ASP A 91 9.92 -3.84 -15.52
C ASP A 91 10.21 -4.57 -14.19
N ASP A 92 9.99 -5.88 -14.13
CA ASP A 92 10.75 -6.81 -13.27
C ASP A 92 10.38 -8.27 -13.61
N ALA A 93 10.39 -8.57 -14.91
CA ALA A 93 10.75 -9.91 -15.33
C ALA A 93 12.29 -9.96 -15.34
N ILE A 94 12.84 -10.96 -14.65
CA ILE A 94 14.26 -11.36 -14.56
C ILE A 94 14.96 -10.97 -13.24
N ARG A 95 14.63 -11.70 -12.18
CA ARG A 95 15.66 -12.37 -11.38
C ARG A 95 15.22 -13.79 -11.09
N ARG A 96 15.43 -14.65 -12.08
CA ARG A 96 15.40 -16.11 -11.94
C ARG A 96 16.45 -16.46 -10.88
N GLN A 97 16.02 -16.71 -9.66
CA GLN A 97 16.88 -17.19 -8.59
C GLN A 97 17.39 -18.56 -9.02
N ARG A 98 18.65 -18.64 -9.47
CA ARG A 98 19.31 -19.92 -9.72
C ARG A 98 19.47 -20.62 -8.38
N SER A 99 19.06 -21.89 -8.32
CA SER A 99 19.19 -22.70 -7.12
C SER A 99 20.65 -23.14 -6.99
N ILE A 100 21.17 -23.26 -5.78
CA ILE A 100 22.52 -23.78 -5.51
C ILE A 100 22.68 -25.25 -5.93
N SER A 101 21.56 -25.92 -6.25
CA SER A 101 21.51 -27.26 -6.83
C SER A 101 21.97 -27.32 -8.28
N ASP A 102 22.12 -26.18 -8.97
CA ASP A 102 22.59 -26.15 -10.37
C ASP A 102 24.13 -26.25 -10.50
N TYR A 103 24.86 -26.40 -9.39
CA TYR A 103 26.33 -26.44 -9.33
C TYR A 103 26.92 -27.76 -8.80
N PHE A 104 26.10 -28.80 -8.59
CA PHE A 104 26.54 -30.15 -8.20
C PHE A 104 26.09 -31.20 -9.21
#